data_AF-A0A225DU71-F1
#
_entry.id   AF-A0A225DU71-F1
#
_cell.length_a   1.000
_cell.length_b   1.000
_cell.length_c   1.000
_cell.angle_alpha   90.00
_cell.angle_beta   90.00
_cell.angle_gamma   90.00
#
_symmetry.space_group_name_H-M   'P 1'
#
loop_
_entity.id
_entity.type
_entity.pdbx_description
1 polymer ?
#
loop_
_entity_poly.entity_id
_entity_poly.type
_entity_poly.pdbx_seq_one_letter_code
_entity_poly.pdbx_strand_id
1 'polypeptide(L)'
;MRDRNEDEEDDFEAITERELFHGSVARNPARVRLSLLYFLRNHVPVFVIFSVVSAVLFVPLAIFVSKWCWLLFLLTALFFVFYYFGQSNHYWFGDVCPALVVSRKPDKFVVYADLTKGSVSHPAFLVFNESLGGLSGDALEEGDRFAVACLYHDTDRDLPDERWGGLHPGIIRAATANEKAVRRTLRTISKREWAMLDGGLDILPRSLKPGVYFLSDLADPPPLKSRPARRRNDNDDGQPTRRRRRD
;
A
#
# COMPACT_ATOMS: atom_id res chain seq x y z
N MET A 1 -34.50 -27.19 -20.10
CA MET A 1 -34.32 -26.03 -19.20
C MET A 1 -34.42 -26.54 -17.78
N ARG A 2 -33.29 -26.70 -17.10
CA ARG A 2 -33.20 -27.21 -15.74
C ARG A 2 -32.31 -26.22 -15.00
N ASP A 3 -32.92 -25.45 -14.10
CA ASP A 3 -32.22 -24.54 -13.20
C ASP A 3 -31.18 -25.34 -12.41
N ARG A 4 -29.93 -24.89 -12.53
CA ARG A 4 -28.76 -25.45 -11.86
C ARG A 4 -27.96 -24.25 -11.38
N ASN A 5 -28.49 -23.54 -10.41
CA ASN A 5 -27.85 -22.39 -9.76
C ASN A 5 -28.58 -22.09 -8.45
N GLU A 6 -28.46 -22.98 -7.48
CA GLU A 6 -28.72 -22.68 -6.07
C GLU A 6 -28.08 -23.86 -5.31
N ASP A 7 -27.34 -23.54 -4.25
CA ASP A 7 -26.71 -24.50 -3.32
C ASP A 7 -25.31 -25.04 -3.69
N GLU A 8 -24.43 -24.20 -4.26
CA GLU A 8 -23.03 -24.23 -3.79
C GLU A 8 -22.99 -23.48 -2.46
N GLU A 9 -23.49 -24.15 -1.41
CA GLU A 9 -22.96 -23.94 -0.06
C GLU A 9 -21.45 -24.14 -0.20
N ASP A 10 -20.71 -23.03 -0.17
CA ASP A 10 -19.26 -23.03 0.05
C ASP A 10 -19.04 -23.83 1.34
N ASP A 11 -18.80 -25.13 1.19
CA ASP A 11 -18.26 -26.02 2.22
C ASP A 11 -17.05 -25.30 2.76
N PHE A 12 -17.28 -24.64 3.89
CA PHE A 12 -16.32 -23.85 4.60
C PHE A 12 -15.40 -24.86 5.29
N GLU A 13 -14.58 -25.53 4.47
CA GLU A 13 -13.45 -26.31 4.95
C GLU A 13 -12.72 -25.40 5.93
N ALA A 14 -12.75 -25.80 7.19
CA ALA A 14 -11.91 -25.25 8.22
C ALA A 14 -10.48 -25.34 7.68
N ILE A 15 -9.95 -24.20 7.22
CA ILE A 15 -8.61 -24.12 6.66
C ILE A 15 -7.66 -24.54 7.77
N THR A 16 -7.21 -25.78 7.65
CA THR A 16 -6.15 -26.38 8.44
C THR A 16 -4.91 -25.52 8.26
N GLU A 17 -4.64 -24.63 9.22
CA GLU A 17 -3.36 -24.19 9.82
C GLU A 17 -2.05 -24.08 8.98
N ARG A 18 -2.01 -24.37 7.67
CA ARG A 18 -0.77 -24.82 7.02
C ARG A 18 -0.13 -23.89 6.01
N GLU A 19 -0.56 -22.64 5.88
CA GLU A 19 0.23 -21.62 5.21
C GLU A 19 0.47 -20.41 6.11
N LEU A 20 1.27 -20.69 7.16
CA LEU A 20 2.03 -19.71 7.93
C LEU A 20 3.05 -19.01 7.01
N PHE A 21 2.61 -18.03 6.24
CA PHE A 21 3.55 -17.06 5.67
C PHE A 21 3.99 -16.11 6.80
N HIS A 22 5.15 -16.40 7.40
CA HIS A 22 5.85 -15.56 8.39
C HIS A 22 5.18 -15.34 9.75
N GLY A 23 4.41 -16.30 10.25
CA GLY A 23 3.97 -16.31 11.66
C GLY A 23 2.98 -15.22 12.07
N SER A 24 2.45 -14.46 11.10
CA SER A 24 1.34 -13.53 11.32
C SER A 24 0.18 -13.93 10.44
N VAL A 25 -1.00 -14.10 11.04
CA VAL A 25 -2.23 -14.45 10.35
C VAL A 25 -3.10 -13.21 10.33
N ALA A 26 -3.55 -12.80 9.14
CA ALA A 26 -4.51 -11.72 9.01
C ALA A 26 -5.76 -12.03 9.85
N ARG A 27 -6.21 -11.06 10.64
CA ARG A 27 -7.37 -11.24 11.51
C ARG A 27 -8.66 -11.37 10.72
N ASN A 28 -8.74 -10.67 9.59
CA ASN A 28 -9.86 -10.59 8.68
C ASN A 28 -9.34 -10.65 7.24
N PRO A 29 -8.98 -11.84 6.71
CA PRO A 29 -8.43 -11.95 5.36
C PRO A 29 -9.45 -11.55 4.30
N ALA A 30 -9.01 -10.81 3.30
CA ALA A 30 -9.87 -10.25 2.25
C ALA A 30 -10.56 -11.32 1.40
N ARG A 31 -9.86 -12.42 1.09
CA ARG A 31 -10.36 -13.54 0.28
C ARG A 31 -10.99 -13.06 -1.04
N VAL A 32 -10.39 -12.06 -1.67
CA VAL A 32 -10.85 -11.50 -2.95
C VAL A 32 -9.98 -12.06 -4.06
N ARG A 33 -10.61 -12.70 -5.05
CA ARG A 33 -9.90 -13.18 -6.24
C ARG A 33 -9.58 -11.99 -7.15
N LEU A 34 -8.31 -11.86 -7.49
CA LEU A 34 -7.84 -10.88 -8.45
C LEU A 34 -8.32 -11.27 -9.84
N SER A 35 -9.00 -10.35 -10.52
CA SER A 35 -9.39 -10.53 -11.92
C SER A 35 -8.25 -10.09 -12.83
N LEU A 36 -7.81 -10.99 -13.72
CA LEU A 36 -6.72 -10.72 -14.66
C LEU A 36 -6.95 -9.46 -15.51
N LEU A 37 -8.18 -9.24 -15.97
CA LEU A 37 -8.52 -8.08 -16.80
C LEU A 37 -8.35 -6.76 -16.04
N TYR A 38 -8.77 -6.72 -14.77
CA TYR A 38 -8.64 -5.54 -13.91
C TYR A 38 -7.21 -5.28 -13.49
N PHE A 39 -6.49 -6.35 -13.16
CA PHE A 39 -5.07 -6.28 -12.90
C PHE A 39 -4.33 -5.68 -14.10
N LEU A 40 -4.57 -6.19 -15.31
CA LEU A 40 -3.95 -5.63 -16.52
C LEU A 40 -4.36 -4.17 -16.73
N ARG A 41 -5.64 -3.80 -16.55
CA ARG A 41 -6.13 -2.43 -16.69
C ARG A 41 -5.47 -1.43 -15.71
N ASN A 42 -5.30 -1.83 -14.45
CA ASN A 42 -4.71 -0.96 -13.43
C ASN A 42 -3.20 -0.83 -13.57
N HIS A 43 -2.54 -1.88 -14.07
CA HIS A 43 -1.09 -1.91 -14.26
C HIS A 43 -0.66 -1.72 -15.72
N VAL A 44 -1.55 -1.27 -16.63
CA VAL A 44 -1.25 -1.09 -18.07
C VAL A 44 0.06 -0.34 -18.29
N PRO A 45 0.31 0.82 -17.67
CA PRO A 45 1.54 1.56 -17.95
C PRO A 45 2.79 0.75 -17.63
N VAL A 46 2.81 0.06 -16.49
CA VAL A 46 3.94 -0.77 -16.08
C VAL A 46 4.12 -1.94 -17.04
N PHE A 47 3.06 -2.70 -17.32
CA PHE A 47 3.12 -3.84 -18.24
C PHE A 47 3.57 -3.42 -19.64
N VAL A 48 2.94 -2.40 -20.21
CA VAL A 48 3.25 -1.93 -21.57
C VAL A 48 4.68 -1.40 -21.65
N ILE A 49 5.12 -0.56 -20.71
CA ILE A 49 6.48 0.00 -20.73
C ILE A 49 7.50 -1.14 -20.64
N PHE A 50 7.37 -2.04 -19.67
CA PHE A 50 8.33 -3.13 -19.50
C PHE A 50 8.29 -4.14 -20.66
N SER A 51 7.12 -4.48 -21.20
CA SER A 51 7.00 -5.37 -22.36
C SER A 51 7.60 -4.76 -23.62
N VAL A 52 7.35 -3.47 -23.90
CA VAL A 52 7.92 -2.77 -25.06
C VAL A 52 9.43 -2.66 -24.94
N VAL A 53 9.95 -2.24 -23.77
CA VAL A 53 11.39 -2.15 -23.52
C VAL A 53 12.06 -3.52 -23.67
N SER A 54 11.47 -4.56 -23.08
CA SER A 54 11.96 -5.94 -23.17
C SER A 54 11.98 -6.44 -24.61
N ALA A 55 10.91 -6.21 -25.39
CA ALA A 55 10.84 -6.63 -26.78
C ALA A 55 11.85 -5.89 -27.67
N VAL A 56 11.94 -4.57 -27.55
CA VAL A 56 12.87 -3.74 -28.34
C VAL A 56 14.32 -4.08 -28.04
N LEU A 57 14.66 -4.41 -26.78
CA LEU A 57 16.03 -4.73 -26.40
C LEU A 57 16.41 -6.18 -26.74
N PHE A 58 15.59 -7.15 -26.33
CA PHE A 58 15.99 -8.56 -26.37
C PHE A 58 15.68 -9.25 -27.69
N VAL A 59 14.66 -8.83 -28.45
CA VAL A 59 14.34 -9.49 -29.73
C VAL A 59 15.43 -9.26 -30.78
N PRO A 60 15.92 -8.04 -31.04
CA PRO A 60 17.03 -7.84 -31.98
C PRO A 60 18.30 -8.54 -31.51
N LEU A 61 18.61 -8.47 -30.22
CA LEU A 61 19.78 -9.13 -29.65
C LEU A 61 19.72 -10.66 -29.82
N ALA A 62 18.51 -11.24 -29.71
CA ALA A 62 18.29 -12.66 -29.93
C ALA A 62 18.47 -13.09 -31.39
N ILE A 63 18.11 -12.23 -32.34
CA ILE A 63 18.22 -12.50 -33.78
C ILE A 63 19.67 -12.34 -34.26
N PHE A 64 20.33 -11.25 -33.86
CA PHE A 64 21.62 -10.85 -34.44
C PHE A 64 22.84 -11.31 -33.63
N VAL A 65 22.71 -11.52 -32.32
CA VAL A 65 23.86 -11.79 -31.44
C VAL A 65 23.83 -13.20 -30.88
N SER A 66 22.77 -13.59 -30.17
CA SER A 66 22.73 -14.90 -29.51
C SER A 66 21.31 -15.34 -29.18
N LYS A 67 20.97 -16.59 -29.52
CA LYS A 67 19.66 -17.19 -29.18
C LYS A 67 19.39 -17.25 -27.68
N TRP A 68 20.42 -17.18 -26.82
CA TRP A 68 20.25 -17.11 -25.36
C TRP A 68 19.48 -15.86 -24.90
N CYS A 69 19.41 -14.80 -25.70
CA CYS A 69 18.62 -13.61 -25.36
C CYS A 69 17.11 -13.89 -25.34
N TRP A 70 16.63 -14.96 -26.00
CA TRP A 70 15.25 -15.43 -25.82
C TRP A 70 14.98 -15.85 -24.37
N LEU A 71 15.97 -16.39 -23.66
CA LEU A 71 15.82 -16.74 -22.25
C LEU A 71 15.56 -15.49 -21.39
N LEU A 72 16.23 -14.38 -21.67
CA LEU A 72 16.02 -13.11 -20.94
C LEU A 72 14.62 -12.53 -21.18
N PHE A 73 14.13 -12.63 -22.42
CA PHE A 73 12.75 -12.27 -22.75
C PHE A 73 11.74 -13.13 -21.98
N LEU A 74 11.96 -14.45 -21.95
CA LEU A 74 11.12 -15.39 -21.17
C LEU A 74 11.19 -15.13 -19.66
N LEU A 75 12.35 -14.78 -19.12
CA LEU A 75 12.50 -14.39 -17.71
C LEU A 75 11.71 -13.11 -17.38
N THR A 76 11.64 -12.15 -18.31
CA THR A 76 10.79 -10.96 -18.15
C THR A 76 9.32 -11.35 -18.07
N ALA A 77 8.85 -12.24 -18.96
CA ALA A 77 7.48 -12.74 -18.93
C ALA A 77 7.18 -13.51 -17.62
N LEU A 78 8.12 -14.34 -17.16
CA LEU A 78 8.01 -15.09 -15.92
C LEU A 78 7.93 -14.17 -14.69
N PHE A 79 8.72 -13.09 -14.66
CA PHE A 79 8.64 -12.07 -13.61
C PHE A 79 7.23 -11.48 -13.49
N PHE A 80 6.55 -11.19 -14.60
CA PHE A 80 5.18 -10.69 -14.58
C PHE A 80 4.17 -11.70 -14.04
N VAL A 81 4.37 -12.99 -14.35
CA VAL A 81 3.54 -14.07 -13.79
C VAL A 81 3.70 -14.12 -12.27
N PHE A 82 4.93 -14.05 -11.75
CA PHE A 82 5.17 -13.98 -10.30
C PHE A 82 4.61 -12.71 -9.68
N TYR A 83 4.72 -11.57 -10.35
CA TYR A 83 4.14 -10.32 -9.88
C TYR A 83 2.61 -10.42 -9.76
N TYR A 84 1.94 -11.02 -10.77
CA TYR A 84 0.51 -11.30 -10.71
C TYR A 84 0.16 -12.20 -9.53
N PHE A 85 0.89 -13.30 -9.31
CA PHE A 85 0.64 -14.19 -8.18
C PHE A 85 0.87 -13.50 -6.83
N GLY A 86 1.91 -12.67 -6.72
CA GLY A 86 2.15 -11.86 -5.52
C GLY A 86 0.97 -10.94 -5.21
N GLN A 87 0.44 -10.25 -6.22
CA GLN A 87 -0.75 -9.39 -6.05
C GLN A 87 -2.01 -10.22 -5.76
N SER A 88 -2.19 -11.36 -6.42
CA SER A 88 -3.30 -12.26 -6.11
C SER A 88 -3.26 -12.74 -4.66
N ASN A 89 -2.07 -13.08 -4.16
CA ASN A 89 -1.86 -13.47 -2.77
C ASN A 89 -2.11 -12.30 -1.82
N HIS A 90 -1.73 -11.06 -2.18
CA HIS A 90 -2.07 -9.86 -1.42
C HIS A 90 -3.58 -9.74 -1.19
N TYR A 91 -4.39 -9.82 -2.26
CA TYR A 91 -5.85 -9.69 -2.14
C TYR A 91 -6.53 -10.92 -1.51
N TRP A 92 -5.85 -12.06 -1.49
CA TRP A 92 -6.37 -13.28 -0.87
C TRP A 92 -6.11 -13.32 0.64
N PHE A 93 -4.86 -13.07 1.04
CA PHE A 93 -4.37 -13.20 2.42
C PHE A 93 -4.28 -11.88 3.20
N GLY A 94 -4.31 -10.73 2.51
CA GLY A 94 -4.23 -9.43 3.15
C GLY A 94 -5.39 -9.14 4.08
N ASP A 95 -5.11 -8.44 5.17
CA ASP A 95 -6.08 -8.08 6.19
C ASP A 95 -6.98 -6.94 5.71
N VAL A 96 -8.28 -7.05 5.94
CA VAL A 96 -9.24 -6.06 5.46
C VAL A 96 -9.30 -4.90 6.44
N CYS A 97 -8.94 -3.72 5.97
CA CYS A 97 -8.96 -2.50 6.76
C CYS A 97 -9.96 -1.47 6.19
N PRO A 98 -10.61 -0.66 7.04
CA PRO A 98 -11.41 0.47 6.60
C PRO A 98 -10.54 1.57 6.00
N ALA A 99 -11.02 2.16 4.92
CA ALA A 99 -10.39 3.30 4.29
C ALA A 99 -11.41 4.38 3.90
N LEU A 100 -10.92 5.62 3.82
CA LEU A 100 -11.68 6.80 3.43
C LEU A 100 -10.92 7.59 2.37
N VAL A 101 -11.64 8.13 1.38
CA VAL A 101 -11.10 9.12 0.45
C VAL A 101 -11.09 10.49 1.13
N VAL A 102 -9.90 11.05 1.32
CA VAL A 102 -9.76 12.37 1.95
C VAL A 102 -9.66 13.50 0.93
N SER A 103 -9.01 13.26 -0.20
CA SER A 103 -9.00 14.23 -1.30
C SER A 103 -8.86 13.55 -2.66
N ARG A 104 -9.37 14.21 -3.71
CA ARG A 104 -9.22 13.82 -5.13
C ARG A 104 -8.25 14.73 -5.89
N LYS A 105 -7.73 15.78 -5.27
CA LYS A 105 -6.81 16.76 -5.90
C LYS A 105 -5.73 17.24 -4.91
N PRO A 106 -4.65 16.44 -4.68
CA PRO A 106 -4.37 15.12 -5.27
C PRO A 106 -5.13 13.97 -4.59
N ASP A 107 -5.14 12.81 -5.23
CA ASP A 107 -5.71 11.57 -4.67
C ASP A 107 -5.01 11.19 -3.36
N LYS A 108 -5.77 11.24 -2.27
CA LYS A 108 -5.31 10.92 -0.92
C LYS A 108 -6.33 10.04 -0.21
N PHE A 109 -5.83 8.99 0.41
CA PHE A 109 -6.62 8.04 1.19
C PHE A 109 -6.06 7.90 2.59
N VAL A 110 -6.94 7.60 3.53
CA VAL A 110 -6.57 7.22 4.89
C VAL A 110 -7.09 5.81 5.16
N VAL A 111 -6.23 4.97 5.71
CA VAL A 111 -6.57 3.63 6.20
C VAL A 111 -6.35 3.62 7.70
N TYR A 112 -7.28 3.03 8.45
CA TYR A 112 -7.04 2.68 9.85
C TYR A 112 -6.65 1.21 9.94
N ALA A 113 -5.55 0.91 10.62
CA ALA A 113 -5.08 -0.46 10.85
C ALA A 113 -4.45 -0.60 12.24
N ASP A 114 -4.47 -1.83 12.78
CA ASP A 114 -3.76 -2.16 14.00
C ASP A 114 -2.40 -2.78 13.63
N LEU A 115 -1.31 -2.06 13.88
CA LEU A 115 0.06 -2.47 13.56
C LEU A 115 0.72 -3.25 14.69
N THR A 116 -0.04 -3.77 15.65
CA THR A 116 0.47 -4.57 16.77
C THR A 116 1.17 -5.85 16.32
N LYS A 117 2.36 -6.10 16.89
CA LYS A 117 2.97 -7.43 16.96
C LYS A 117 3.04 -7.86 18.42
N GLY A 118 2.40 -8.97 18.76
CA GLY A 118 2.36 -9.44 20.14
C GLY A 118 1.27 -8.75 20.96
N SER A 119 1.62 -8.21 22.13
CA SER A 119 0.64 -7.85 23.17
C SER A 119 0.34 -6.35 23.31
N VAL A 120 1.24 -5.47 22.85
CA VAL A 120 1.10 -4.02 23.03
C VAL A 120 0.37 -3.42 21.83
N SER A 121 -0.71 -2.68 22.09
CA SER A 121 -1.55 -2.14 21.02
C SER A 121 -0.89 -0.97 20.29
N HIS A 122 -0.76 -1.07 18.97
CA HIS A 122 -0.18 -0.06 18.09
C HIS A 122 -1.13 0.33 16.93
N PRO A 123 -2.30 0.92 17.23
CA PRO A 123 -3.17 1.43 16.17
C PRO A 123 -2.49 2.57 15.41
N ALA A 124 -2.71 2.62 14.10
CA ALA A 124 -2.15 3.62 13.23
C ALA A 124 -3.07 4.00 12.08
N PHE A 125 -2.82 5.18 11.52
CA PHE A 125 -3.37 5.61 10.24
C PHE A 125 -2.30 5.53 9.17
N LEU A 126 -2.60 4.90 8.03
CA LEU A 126 -1.79 5.06 6.83
C LEU A 126 -2.43 6.11 5.93
N VAL A 127 -1.68 7.18 5.65
CA VAL A 127 -2.00 8.09 4.56
C VAL A 127 -1.22 7.64 3.34
N PHE A 128 -1.89 7.42 2.21
CA PHE A 128 -1.22 7.07 0.96
C PHE A 128 -1.86 7.77 -0.24
N ASN A 129 -1.05 7.87 -1.31
CA ASN A 129 -1.48 8.42 -2.58
C ASN A 129 -1.51 7.29 -3.60
N GLU A 130 -2.63 7.09 -4.26
CA GLU A 130 -2.76 6.14 -5.35
C GLU A 130 -3.70 6.71 -6.42
N SER A 131 -3.39 6.51 -7.69
CA SER A 131 -4.27 6.98 -8.76
C SER A 131 -5.47 6.05 -8.87
N LEU A 132 -6.68 6.59 -8.79
CA LEU A 132 -7.89 5.79 -9.00
C LEU A 132 -8.23 5.55 -10.48
N GLY A 133 -7.33 5.93 -11.40
CA GLY A 133 -7.56 5.97 -12.85
C GLY A 133 -7.96 4.65 -13.54
N GLY A 134 -8.09 3.55 -12.81
CA GLY A 134 -8.55 2.26 -13.35
C GLY A 134 -9.51 1.47 -12.46
N LEU A 135 -10.02 2.06 -11.36
CA LEU A 135 -11.00 1.37 -10.52
C LEU A 135 -12.23 0.94 -11.32
N SER A 136 -12.78 -0.23 -11.00
CA SER A 136 -14.04 -0.68 -11.58
C SER A 136 -15.23 -0.01 -10.91
N GLY A 137 -16.25 0.32 -11.70
CA GLY A 137 -17.49 0.94 -11.25
C GLY A 137 -17.37 2.45 -11.08
N ASP A 138 -18.19 3.01 -10.21
CA ASP A 138 -18.26 4.45 -9.99
C ASP A 138 -16.96 4.98 -9.38
N ALA A 139 -16.50 6.13 -9.86
CA ALA A 139 -15.33 6.79 -9.29
C ALA A 139 -15.58 7.06 -7.79
N LEU A 140 -14.58 6.78 -6.94
CA LEU A 140 -14.69 7.17 -5.54
C LEU A 140 -14.62 8.70 -5.43
N GLU A 141 -15.50 9.26 -4.62
CA GLU A 141 -15.59 10.68 -4.30
C GLU A 141 -14.97 11.00 -2.93
N GLU A 142 -14.69 12.27 -2.65
CA GLU A 142 -14.21 12.68 -1.32
C GLU A 142 -15.28 12.34 -0.26
N GLY A 143 -14.85 11.69 0.82
CA GLY A 143 -15.75 11.18 1.86
C GLY A 143 -16.24 9.75 1.64
N ASP A 144 -15.97 9.13 0.49
CA ASP A 144 -16.35 7.75 0.26
C ASP A 144 -15.58 6.78 1.16
N ARG A 145 -16.32 5.82 1.71
CA ARG A 145 -15.80 4.70 2.49
C ARG A 145 -15.57 3.50 1.60
N PHE A 146 -14.42 2.86 1.75
CA PHE A 146 -14.08 1.65 1.00
C PHE A 146 -13.20 0.70 1.80
N ALA A 147 -13.01 -0.52 1.29
CA ALA A 147 -12.15 -1.52 1.90
C ALA A 147 -10.82 -1.65 1.14
N VAL A 148 -9.74 -1.87 1.87
CA VAL A 148 -8.42 -2.22 1.35
C VAL A 148 -7.99 -3.58 1.92
N ALA A 149 -7.26 -4.37 1.14
CA ALA A 149 -6.46 -5.47 1.66
C ALA A 149 -5.07 -4.95 2.03
N CYS A 150 -4.60 -5.23 3.24
CA CYS A 150 -3.34 -4.75 3.75
C CYS A 150 -2.39 -5.91 4.03
N LEU A 151 -1.18 -5.82 3.49
CA LEU A 151 -0.06 -6.67 3.90
C LEU A 151 0.86 -5.89 4.81
N TYR A 152 1.11 -6.44 6.00
CA TYR A 152 2.03 -5.87 6.97
C TYR A 152 3.48 -6.13 6.55
N HIS A 153 4.36 -5.16 6.80
CA HIS A 153 5.78 -5.33 6.53
C HIS A 153 6.63 -4.55 7.52
N ASP A 154 7.87 -5.00 7.67
CA ASP A 154 8.89 -4.32 8.46
C ASP A 154 9.70 -3.41 7.57
N THR A 155 9.56 -2.12 7.81
CA THR A 155 10.31 -1.07 7.11
C THR A 155 11.60 -0.73 7.81
N ASP A 156 11.70 -1.00 9.11
CA ASP A 156 12.75 -0.48 9.95
C ASP A 156 13.17 -1.53 10.99
N ARG A 157 14.48 -1.82 11.01
CA ARG A 157 15.08 -2.78 11.96
C ARG A 157 15.20 -2.19 13.37
N ASP A 158 15.10 -0.88 13.50
CA ASP A 158 15.24 -0.16 14.77
C ASP A 158 13.87 0.06 15.46
N LEU A 159 12.77 -0.40 14.84
CA LEU A 159 11.46 -0.38 15.49
C LEU A 159 11.42 -1.40 16.63
N PRO A 160 10.69 -1.11 17.72
CA PRO A 160 10.42 -2.11 18.74
C PRO A 160 9.82 -3.37 18.10
N ASP A 161 10.29 -4.54 18.54
CA ASP A 161 9.84 -5.87 18.04
C ASP A 161 8.31 -6.08 18.17
N GLU A 162 7.63 -5.18 18.87
CA GLU A 162 6.20 -5.20 19.20
C GLU A 162 5.30 -4.49 18.17
N ARG A 163 5.83 -3.94 17.07
CA ARG A 163 4.98 -3.36 16.00
C ARG A 163 5.50 -3.55 14.58
N TRP A 164 4.57 -3.54 13.63
CA TRP A 164 4.86 -3.47 12.20
C TRP A 164 5.31 -2.06 11.80
N GLY A 165 6.29 -1.98 10.91
CA GLY A 165 6.80 -0.70 10.42
C GLY A 165 5.94 -0.04 9.35
N GLY A 166 5.06 -0.81 8.71
CA GLY A 166 4.08 -0.27 7.79
C GLY A 166 3.14 -1.33 7.23
N LEU A 167 2.31 -0.87 6.30
CA LEU A 167 1.38 -1.70 5.57
C LEU A 167 1.36 -1.32 4.09
N HIS A 168 1.18 -2.30 3.22
CA HIS A 168 0.98 -2.11 1.78
C HIS A 168 -0.52 -2.26 1.50
N PRO A 169 -1.25 -1.16 1.27
CA PRO A 169 -2.67 -1.23 0.97
C PRO A 169 -2.89 -1.60 -0.50
N GLY A 170 -3.90 -2.44 -0.76
CA GLY A 170 -4.44 -2.70 -2.08
C GLY A 170 -5.95 -2.46 -2.08
N ILE A 171 -6.43 -1.55 -2.93
CA ILE A 171 -7.85 -1.20 -3.00
C ILE A 171 -8.66 -2.40 -3.52
N ILE A 172 -9.63 -2.89 -2.75
CA ILE A 172 -10.39 -4.10 -3.11
C ILE A 172 -11.13 -3.95 -4.44
N ARG A 173 -11.67 -2.74 -4.71
CA ARG A 173 -12.34 -2.39 -5.98
C ARG A 173 -11.39 -2.35 -7.18
N ALA A 174 -10.07 -2.28 -6.96
CA ALA A 174 -9.07 -2.40 -8.01
C ALA A 174 -8.82 -3.87 -8.41
N ALA A 175 -9.09 -4.81 -7.51
CA ALA A 175 -8.81 -6.23 -7.74
C ALA A 175 -9.93 -6.97 -8.46
N THR A 176 -11.19 -6.55 -8.30
CA THR A 176 -12.35 -7.30 -8.79
C THR A 176 -13.52 -6.40 -9.19
N ALA A 177 -14.29 -6.85 -10.18
CA ALA A 177 -15.61 -6.30 -10.52
C ALA A 177 -16.77 -7.02 -9.82
N ASN A 178 -16.47 -8.04 -9.03
CA ASN A 178 -17.51 -8.77 -8.31
C ASN A 178 -18.03 -7.91 -7.15
N GLU A 179 -19.07 -7.13 -7.41
CA GLU A 179 -19.77 -6.29 -6.44
C GLU A 179 -20.25 -7.06 -5.19
N LYS A 180 -20.59 -8.35 -5.32
CA LYS A 180 -20.93 -9.18 -4.15
C LYS A 180 -19.70 -9.39 -3.27
N ALA A 181 -18.53 -9.65 -3.85
CA ALA A 181 -17.28 -9.81 -3.11
C ALA A 181 -16.87 -8.49 -2.43
N VAL A 182 -16.95 -7.36 -3.13
CA VAL A 182 -16.67 -6.03 -2.58
C VAL A 182 -17.58 -5.73 -1.38
N ARG A 183 -18.89 -5.91 -1.53
CA ARG A 183 -19.86 -5.69 -0.43
C ARG A 183 -19.65 -6.66 0.74
N ARG A 184 -19.32 -7.93 0.46
CA ARG A 184 -18.98 -8.92 1.49
C ARG A 184 -17.80 -8.43 2.31
N THR A 185 -16.71 -8.03 1.67
CA THR A 185 -15.50 -7.52 2.32
C THR A 185 -15.79 -6.25 3.14
N LEU A 186 -16.58 -5.31 2.62
CA LEU A 186 -16.99 -4.13 3.40
C LEU A 186 -17.76 -4.48 4.68
N ARG A 187 -18.59 -5.53 4.64
CA ARG A 187 -19.38 -5.99 5.80
C ARG A 187 -18.56 -6.70 6.86
N THR A 188 -17.36 -7.20 6.54
CA THR A 188 -16.50 -7.84 7.55
C THR A 188 -15.80 -6.82 8.44
N ILE A 189 -15.74 -5.55 8.02
CA ILE A 189 -15.20 -4.46 8.81
C ILE A 189 -16.18 -4.11 9.93
N SER A 190 -15.71 -4.16 11.17
CA SER A 190 -16.53 -3.91 12.35
C SER A 190 -16.92 -2.44 12.48
N LYS A 191 -18.06 -2.17 13.14
CA LYS A 191 -18.48 -0.80 13.49
C LYS A 191 -17.43 -0.05 14.31
N ARG A 192 -16.66 -0.77 15.13
CA ARG A 192 -15.57 -0.20 15.93
C ARG A 192 -14.45 0.31 15.04
N GLU A 193 -14.00 -0.48 14.07
CA GLU A 193 -12.94 -0.06 13.14
C GLU A 193 -13.34 1.16 12.31
N TRP A 194 -14.60 1.21 11.84
CA TRP A 194 -15.14 2.40 11.20
C TRP A 194 -15.14 3.62 12.14
N ALA A 195 -15.58 3.46 13.39
CA ALA A 195 -15.57 4.56 14.36
C ALA A 195 -14.14 5.04 14.70
N MET A 196 -13.16 4.13 14.74
CA MET A 196 -11.75 4.48 14.93
C MET A 196 -11.20 5.25 13.73
N LEU A 197 -11.57 4.85 12.51
CA LEU A 197 -11.23 5.61 11.31
C LEU A 197 -11.82 7.03 11.37
N ASP A 198 -13.11 7.14 11.64
CA ASP A 198 -13.82 8.42 11.68
C ASP A 198 -13.27 9.37 12.75
N GLY A 199 -13.12 8.88 13.99
CA GLY A 199 -12.59 9.69 15.10
C GLY A 199 -11.10 10.03 14.96
N GLY A 200 -10.39 9.28 14.13
CA GLY A 200 -8.98 9.51 13.82
C GLY A 200 -8.68 10.73 12.96
N LEU A 201 -9.62 11.08 12.07
CA LEU A 201 -9.41 12.10 11.05
C LEU A 201 -9.14 13.48 11.66
N ASP A 202 -9.75 13.77 12.80
CA ASP A 202 -9.59 15.04 13.51
C ASP A 202 -8.21 15.22 14.14
N ILE A 203 -7.51 14.11 14.40
CA ILE A 203 -6.20 14.08 15.06
C ILE A 203 -5.07 14.15 14.01
N LEU A 204 -5.35 13.75 12.77
CA LEU A 204 -4.35 13.74 11.70
C LEU A 204 -3.86 15.15 11.36
N PRO A 205 -2.56 15.31 11.04
CA PRO A 205 -2.02 16.62 10.70
C PRO A 205 -2.63 17.13 9.40
N ARG A 206 -3.00 18.42 9.36
CA ARG A 206 -3.63 19.06 8.18
C ARG A 206 -2.88 18.86 6.86
N SER A 207 -1.54 18.72 6.89
CA SER A 207 -0.75 18.52 5.68
C SER A 207 -0.95 17.14 5.01
N LEU A 208 -1.43 16.14 5.77
CA LEU A 208 -1.69 14.76 5.34
C LEU A 208 -0.64 14.25 4.36
N LYS A 209 0.63 14.25 4.78
CA LYS A 209 1.70 13.68 3.96
C LYS A 209 1.56 12.15 3.95
N PRO A 210 1.90 11.47 2.86
CA PRO A 210 1.93 10.01 2.85
C PRO A 210 2.85 9.48 3.95
N GLY A 211 2.42 8.44 4.65
CA GLY A 211 3.13 7.85 5.77
C GLY A 211 2.22 7.18 6.78
N VAL A 212 2.85 6.48 7.73
CA VAL A 212 2.18 5.84 8.87
C VAL A 212 2.18 6.81 10.04
N TYR A 213 1.04 6.98 10.68
CA TYR A 213 0.81 7.84 11.83
C TYR A 213 0.28 6.99 12.98
N PHE A 214 1.14 6.63 13.92
CA PHE A 214 0.72 5.91 15.12
C PHE A 214 -0.07 6.83 16.05
N LEU A 215 -1.15 6.33 16.63
CA LEU A 215 -1.98 7.14 17.54
C LEU A 215 -1.19 7.59 18.78
N SER A 216 -0.27 6.76 19.28
CA SER A 216 0.63 7.12 20.39
C SER A 216 1.42 8.39 20.09
N ASP A 217 1.91 8.51 18.87
CA ASP A 217 2.82 9.58 18.45
C ASP A 217 2.04 10.86 18.10
N LEU A 218 0.72 10.74 17.90
CA LEU A 218 -0.19 11.86 17.68
C LEU A 218 -0.73 12.44 18.99
N ALA A 219 -0.90 11.61 20.03
CA ALA A 219 -1.37 12.03 21.34
C ALA A 219 -0.30 12.84 22.10
N ASP A 220 0.96 12.44 21.95
CA ASP A 220 2.11 13.16 22.50
C ASP A 220 2.76 14.01 21.39
N PRO A 221 2.55 15.34 21.34
CA PRO A 221 3.22 16.15 20.34
C PRO A 221 4.73 15.94 20.48
N PRO A 222 5.45 15.59 19.40
CA PRO A 222 6.87 15.28 19.52
C PRO A 222 7.56 16.47 20.19
N PRO A 223 8.45 16.23 21.18
CA PRO A 223 9.21 17.31 21.78
C PRO A 223 9.84 18.06 20.62
N LEU A 224 9.52 19.36 20.52
CA LEU A 224 10.02 20.23 19.45
C LEU A 224 11.48 19.89 19.26
N LYS A 225 11.85 19.28 18.12
CA LYS A 225 13.24 18.94 17.81
C LYS A 225 14.03 20.18 18.17
N SER A 226 14.80 20.11 19.25
CA SER A 226 15.48 21.27 19.79
C SER A 226 16.32 21.76 18.64
N ARG A 227 15.92 22.91 18.09
CA ARG A 227 16.50 23.46 16.88
C ARG A 227 18.00 23.47 17.16
N PRO A 228 18.84 22.70 16.44
CA PRO A 228 20.21 22.45 16.85
C PRO A 228 20.80 23.81 17.15
N ALA A 229 21.15 24.03 18.42
CA ALA A 229 21.48 25.34 18.94
C ALA A 229 22.41 25.96 17.92
N ARG A 230 21.94 27.00 17.23
CA ARG A 230 22.61 27.59 16.09
C ARG A 230 24.04 27.79 16.55
N ARG A 231 24.96 26.94 16.08
CA ARG A 231 26.36 26.97 16.51
C ARG A 231 26.77 28.40 16.23
N ARG A 232 26.91 29.19 17.29
CA ARG A 232 27.43 30.55 17.20
C ARG A 232 28.82 30.30 16.67
N ASN A 233 29.03 30.57 15.38
CA ASN A 233 30.35 30.54 14.81
C ASN A 233 31.08 31.70 15.48
N ASP A 234 31.74 31.43 16.60
CA ASP A 234 32.62 32.35 17.30
C ASP A 234 33.95 32.56 16.53
N ASN A 235 33.94 32.39 15.21
CA ASN A 235 35.09 32.60 14.33
C ASN A 235 35.07 33.99 13.67
N ASP A 236 34.33 34.96 14.21
CA ASP A 236 34.37 36.36 13.74
C ASP A 236 35.49 37.14 14.45
N ASP A 237 36.68 36.54 14.52
CA ASP A 237 37.92 37.20 14.90
C ASP A 237 38.47 37.97 13.69
N GLY A 238 37.96 39.20 13.52
CA GLY A 238 38.73 40.37 13.13
C GLY A 238 39.71 40.23 11.94
N GLN A 239 39.22 40.01 10.72
CA GLN A 239 40.04 40.34 9.55
C GLN A 239 40.03 41.85 9.28
N PRO A 240 41.21 42.52 9.28
CA PRO A 240 41.30 43.94 9.00
C PRO A 240 41.04 44.21 7.51
N THR A 241 40.00 44.96 7.22
CA THR A 241 39.69 45.50 5.88
C THR A 241 40.85 46.35 5.37
N ARG A 242 41.64 45.82 4.44
CA ARG A 242 42.63 46.59 3.67
C ARG A 242 41.90 47.55 2.72
N ARG A 243 41.86 48.83 3.09
CA ARG A 243 41.56 49.95 2.18
C ARG A 243 42.59 50.00 1.06
N ARG A 244 42.19 49.67 -0.18
CA ARG A 244 42.94 50.06 -1.38
C ARG A 244 42.63 51.53 -1.70
N ARG A 245 43.60 52.41 -1.52
CA ARG A 245 43.66 53.69 -2.26
C ARG A 245 43.91 53.37 -3.73
N ARG A 246 43.08 53.92 -4.61
CA ARG A 246 43.41 54.12 -6.02
C ARG A 246 43.85 55.57 -6.15
N ASP A 247 45.06 55.74 -6.66
CA ASP A 247 45.47 56.93 -7.40
C ASP A 247 45.21 56.66 -8.90
#